data_AF-A0A9X7QMH3-F1
#
_entry.id   AF-A0A9X7QMH3-F1
#
_cell.length_a   1.000
_cell.length_b   1.000
_cell.length_c   1.000
_cell.angle_alpha   90.00
_cell.angle_beta   90.00
_cell.angle_gamma   90.00
#
_symmetry.space_group_name_H-M   'P 1'
#
loop_
_entity.id
_entity.type
_entity.pdbx_description
1 polymer ?
#
loop_
_entity_poly.entity_id
_entity_poly.type
_entity_poly.pdbx_seq_one_letter_code
_entity_poly.pdbx_strand_id
1 'polypeptide(L)' 'MTVNDMFKKYSILAGLATDLKSHDLRRYFCSHALENEFHVHEVTHIAGHSNVHTTLLYTNPYRTKMLDKLNLL' A
#
# COMPACT_ATOMS: atom_id res chain seq x y z
N MET A 1 -17.44 19.56 -8.25
CA MET A 1 -17.11 18.53 -7.24
C MET A 1 -15.83 17.85 -7.68
N THR A 2 -14.75 17.98 -6.91
CA THR A 2 -13.46 17.36 -7.25
C THR A 2 -13.39 15.93 -6.71
N VAL A 3 -12.45 15.14 -7.22
CA VAL A 3 -12.21 13.77 -6.76
C VAL A 3 -11.85 13.73 -5.26
N ASN A 4 -11.10 14.73 -4.77
CA ASN A 4 -10.79 14.84 -3.34
C ASN A 4 -12.03 15.13 -2.49
N ASP A 5 -12.98 15.93 -2.99
CA ASP A 5 -14.23 16.19 -2.28
C ASP A 5 -15.07 14.91 -2.14
N MET A 6 -15.03 14.04 -3.16
CA MET A 6 -15.66 12.72 -3.09
C MET A 6 -14.98 11.83 -2.05
N PHE A 7 -13.64 11.77 -2.02
CA PHE A 7 -12.93 10.96 -1.03
C PHE A 7 -13.20 11.41 0.41
N LYS A 8 -13.28 12.71 0.68
CA LYS A 8 -13.68 13.24 2.00
C LYS A 8 -15.10 12.85 2.38
N LYS A 9 -16.04 12.92 1.43
CA LYS A 9 -17.42 12.48 1.67
C LYS A 9 -17.47 11.01 2.06
N TYR A 10 -16.75 10.15 1.32
CA TYR A 10 -16.75 8.72 1.58
C TYR A 10 -15.95 8.34 2.83
N SER A 11 -14.91 9.10 3.22
CA SER A 11 -14.19 8.82 4.47
C SER A 11 -15.06 9.01 5.69
N ILE A 12 -15.90 10.06 5.70
CA ILE A 12 -16.89 10.30 6.76
C ILE A 12 -17.95 9.19 6.77
N LEU A 13 -18.49 8.81 5.60
CA LEU A 13 -19.49 7.75 5.50
C LEU A 13 -18.94 6.38 5.95
N ALA A 14 -17.65 6.12 5.73
CA ALA A 14 -16.98 4.90 6.17
C ALA A 14 -16.58 4.93 7.67
N GLY A 15 -16.80 6.04 8.38
CA GLY A 15 -16.44 6.18 9.79
C GLY A 15 -14.93 6.27 10.05
N LEU A 16 -14.14 6.71 9.06
CA LEU A 16 -12.69 6.87 9.22
C LEU A 16 -12.37 8.12 10.04
N ALA A 17 -11.43 8.01 10.98
CA ALA A 17 -10.98 9.12 11.81
C ALA A 17 -10.16 10.18 11.05
N THR A 18 -9.69 9.84 9.85
CA THR A 18 -8.86 10.71 9.00
C THR A 18 -9.42 10.81 7.59
N ASP A 19 -9.28 11.99 6.98
CA ASP A 19 -9.63 12.23 5.58
C ASP A 19 -8.84 11.29 4.65
N LEU A 20 -9.56 10.50 3.86
CA LEU A 20 -8.97 9.67 2.81
C LEU A 20 -8.52 10.55 1.65
N LYS A 21 -7.28 10.39 1.18
CA LYS A 21 -6.78 11.05 -0.04
C LYS A 21 -6.52 10.00 -1.12
N SER A 22 -6.53 10.44 -2.38
CA SER A 22 -6.20 9.56 -3.52
C SER A 22 -4.85 8.83 -3.35
N HIS A 23 -3.85 9.52 -2.78
CA HIS A 23 -2.54 8.91 -2.51
C HIS A 23 -2.60 7.81 -1.46
N ASP A 24 -3.51 7.87 -0.48
CA ASP A 24 -3.60 6.83 0.56
C ASP A 24 -4.10 5.50 0.00
N LEU A 25 -5.00 5.53 -0.98
CA LEU A 25 -5.43 4.33 -1.70
C LEU A 25 -4.31 3.71 -2.53
N ARG A 26 -3.48 4.53 -3.18
CA ARG A 26 -2.31 4.04 -3.91
C ARG A 26 -1.32 3.35 -2.98
N ARG A 27 -1.06 3.95 -1.82
CA ARG A 27 -0.20 3.34 -0.78
C ARG A 27 -0.78 2.02 -0.29
N TYR A 28 -2.08 2.01 0.02
CA TYR A 28 -2.78 0.79 0.44
C TYR A 28 -2.66 -0.32 -0.60
N PHE A 29 -2.91 -0.02 -1.88
CA PHE A 29 -2.77 -0.99 -2.97
C PHE A 29 -1.34 -1.55 -3.03
N CYS A 30 -0.31 -0.70 -3.01
CA CYS A 30 1.08 -1.15 -3.10
C CYS A 30 1.48 -2.02 -1.92
N SER A 31 1.11 -1.63 -0.69
CA SER A 31 1.37 -2.46 0.50
C SER A 31 0.63 -3.79 0.44
N HIS A 32 -0.65 -3.78 0.08
CA HIS A 32 -1.44 -5.01 -0.01
C HIS A 32 -0.96 -5.95 -1.10
N ALA A 33 -0.54 -5.43 -2.26
CA ALA A 33 0.04 -6.24 -3.34
C ALA A 33 1.31 -6.97 -2.86
N LEU A 34 2.22 -6.26 -2.18
CA LEU A 34 3.43 -6.84 -1.61
C LEU A 34 3.14 -7.89 -0.52
N GLU A 35 2.00 -7.80 0.15
CA GLU A 35 1.56 -8.83 1.10
C GLU A 35 0.98 -10.06 0.42
N ASN A 36 0.34 -9.91 -0.75
CA ASN A 36 -0.26 -10.99 -1.54
C ASN A 36 0.72 -11.54 -2.59
N GLU A 37 1.96 -11.79 -2.19
CA GLU A 37 2.98 -12.49 -2.99
C GLU A 37 3.45 -11.78 -4.26
N PHE A 38 3.04 -10.52 -4.53
CA PHE A 38 3.63 -9.77 -5.63
C PHE A 38 5.09 -9.40 -5.32
N HIS A 39 5.93 -9.49 -6.33
CA HIS A 39 7.30 -9.04 -6.24
C HIS A 39 7.38 -7.51 -6.29
N VAL A 40 8.41 -6.96 -5.64
CA VAL A 40 8.65 -5.50 -5.60
C VAL A 40 8.72 -4.89 -7.00
N HIS A 41 9.34 -5.57 -7.96
CA HIS A 41 9.44 -5.10 -9.35
C HIS A 41 8.08 -5.00 -10.06
N GLU A 42 7.18 -5.94 -9.79
CA GLU A 42 5.82 -5.94 -10.37
C GLU A 42 5.03 -4.76 -9.81
N VAL A 43 5.08 -4.57 -8.49
CA VAL A 43 4.39 -3.45 -7.83
C VAL A 43 4.98 -2.10 -8.25
N THR A 44 6.30 -2.00 -8.43
CA THR A 44 6.97 -0.82 -8.99
C THR A 44 6.47 -0.50 -10.39
N HIS A 45 6.32 -1.51 -11.25
CA HIS A 45 5.83 -1.34 -12.61
C HIS A 45 4.36 -0.89 -12.60
N ILE A 46 3.50 -1.54 -11.81
CA ILE A 46 2.07 -1.20 -11.70
C ILE A 46 1.88 0.22 -11.14
N ALA A 47 2.66 0.58 -10.12
CA ALA A 47 2.60 1.93 -9.55
C ALA A 47 3.22 3.00 -10.47
N GLY A 48 3.99 2.62 -11.49
CA GLY A 48 4.72 3.56 -12.34
C GLY A 48 5.82 4.31 -11.59
N HIS A 49 6.46 3.68 -10.61
CA HIS A 49 7.58 4.27 -9.90
C HIS A 49 8.86 4.17 -10.74
N SER A 50 9.45 5.31 -11.09
CA SER A 50 10.76 5.37 -11.77
C SER A 50 11.90 4.89 -10.89
N ASN A 51 11.73 4.88 -9.56
CA ASN A 51 12.71 4.43 -8.59
C ASN A 51 12.10 3.34 -7.68
N VAL A 52 12.70 2.14 -7.70
CA VAL A 52 12.28 1.00 -6.89
C VAL A 52 12.25 1.31 -5.39
N HIS A 53 13.10 2.24 -4.92
CA HIS A 53 13.14 2.66 -3.51
C HIS A 53 11.81 3.23 -3.02
N THR A 54 11.01 3.85 -3.90
CA THR A 54 9.67 4.34 -3.52
C THR A 54 8.68 3.20 -3.28
N THR A 55 8.81 2.07 -3.99
CA THR A 55 8.02 0.87 -3.69
C THR A 55 8.52 0.16 -2.44
N LEU A 56 9.84 0.18 -2.19
CA LEU A 56 10.42 -0.41 -0.98
C LEU A 56 9.86 0.23 0.30
N LEU A 57 9.41 1.49 0.27
CA LEU A 57 8.70 2.11 1.41
C LEU A 57 7.40 1.39 1.80
N TYR A 58 6.81 0.61 0.90
CA TYR A 58 5.61 -0.19 1.14
C TYR A 58 5.92 -1.61 1.60
N THR A 59 7.19 -2.03 1.54
CA THR A 59 7.60 -3.31 2.11
C THR A 59 7.48 -3.18 3.62
N ASN A 60 6.62 -3.99 4.21
CA ASN A 60 6.48 -4.06 5.65
C ASN A 60 7.19 -5.32 6.14
N PRO A 61 8.49 -5.24 6.51
CA PRO A 61 9.20 -6.37 7.07
C PRO A 61 8.72 -6.57 8.51
N TYR A 62 7.52 -7.14 8.67
CA TYR A 62 7.11 -7.65 9.97
C TYR A 62 8.12 -8.71 10.38
N ARG A 63 8.80 -8.46 11.51
CA ARG A 63 9.79 -9.38 12.10
C ARG A 63 9.25 -10.81 12.19
N THR A 64 7.96 -10.94 12.49
CA THR A 64 7.23 -12.21 12.54
C THR A 64 7.21 -12.93 11.19
N LYS A 65 6.83 -12.27 10.09
CA LYS A 65 6.86 -12.87 8.74
C LYS A 65 8.26 -13.32 8.32
N MET A 66 9.31 -12.62 8.74
CA MET A 66 10.69 -13.03 8.48
C MET A 66 11.07 -14.27 9.28
N LEU A 67 10.68 -14.32 10.56
CA LEU A 67 10.90 -15.48 11.42
C LEU A 67 10.13 -16.71 10.91
N ASP A 68 8.88 -16.55 10.46
CA ASP A 68 8.09 -17.63 9.89
C ASP A 68 8.77 -18.23 8.65
N LYS A 69 9.30 -17.38 7.75
CA LYS A 69 10.08 -17.83 6.59
C LYS A 69 11.36 -18.58 6.98
N LEU A 70 12.06 -18.13 8.04
CA LEU A 70 13.25 -18.81 8.53
C LEU A 70 12.92 -20.18 9.16
N ASN A 71 11.78 -20.32 9.82
CA ASN A 71 11.34 -21.58 10.41
C ASN A 71 10.88 -22.63 9.38
N LEU A 72 10.66 -22.22 8.12
CA LEU A 72 10.29 -23.09 6.99
C LEU A 72 11.51 -23.63 6.22
N LEU A 73 12.73 -23.19 6.56
CA LEU A 73 14.00 -23.71 6.03
C LEU A 73 14.52 -24.86 6.89
#